data_AF-A0A2G9TPQ4-F1
#
_entry.id   AF-A0A2G9TPQ4-F1
#
_cell.length_a   1.000
_cell.length_b   1.000
_cell.length_c   1.000
_cell.angle_alpha   90.00
_cell.angle_beta   90.00
_cell.angle_gamma   90.00
#
_symmetry.space_group_name_H-M   'P 1'
#
loop_
_entity.id
_entity.type
_entity.pdbx_description
1 polymer ?
#
loop_
_entity_poly.entity_id
_entity_poly.type
_entity_poly.pdbx_seq_one_letter_code
_entity_poly.pdbx_strand_id
1 'polypeptide(L)'
;ELASDGNYIGKGKTVPMAVQECKERLLQAGFEELSETARWEIKPMGKYFVTKTTAVIYEICELFDQLRPLPASAFVMDRKNPKTEIQSDAQKDPRDITADHHANFLDLVAVSAHTTADQVVDLDLYLYDSNPARIGGIHDEFITGARLDNLVGTYTAMQGLLESLTDDRLLLDDINIRMAAAFDNEEVGSQTAMGAQSSFTEYVLRRLAAGGEACAFEEAIGRSILVSADQAHAAHPNYSDQHEVD
;
A
#
# COMPACT_ATOMS: atom_id res chain seq x y z
N GLU A 1 4.25 -6.21 17.72
CA GLU A 1 3.59 -5.15 16.92
C GLU A 1 3.60 -5.38 15.42
N LEU A 2 4.75 -5.72 14.82
CA LEU A 2 4.84 -6.00 13.37
C LEU A 2 4.23 -7.35 12.97
N ALA A 3 4.42 -8.41 13.77
CA ALA A 3 3.99 -9.79 13.45
C ALA A 3 3.17 -10.50 14.57
N SER A 4 2.75 -9.78 15.62
CA SER A 4 1.88 -10.30 16.71
C SER A 4 0.39 -10.31 16.33
N ASP A 5 -0.51 -11.03 16.99
CA ASP A 5 -1.93 -11.01 16.60
C ASP A 5 -2.52 -9.56 16.58
N GLY A 6 -3.24 -9.20 15.51
CA GLY A 6 -3.73 -7.83 15.26
C GLY A 6 -2.69 -6.84 14.69
N ASN A 7 -1.58 -7.34 14.17
CA ASN A 7 -0.43 -6.54 13.69
C ASN A 7 -0.62 -5.76 12.38
N TYR A 8 0.34 -4.87 12.12
CA TYR A 8 0.44 -4.06 10.91
C TYR A 8 0.38 -4.88 9.60
N ILE A 9 1.10 -6.00 9.48
CA ILE A 9 1.11 -6.84 8.27
C ILE A 9 -0.26 -7.49 8.01
N GLY A 10 -0.94 -7.90 9.07
CA GLY A 10 -2.24 -8.54 9.05
C GLY A 10 -3.36 -7.56 8.69
N LYS A 11 -3.19 -6.28 9.01
CA LYS A 11 -4.08 -5.21 8.57
C LYS A 11 -3.75 -4.69 7.17
N GLY A 12 -2.47 -4.62 6.81
CA GLY A 12 -1.98 -4.26 5.48
C GLY A 12 -2.11 -5.39 4.45
N LYS A 13 -3.32 -5.89 4.22
CA LYS A 13 -3.55 -6.99 3.26
C LYS A 13 -3.47 -6.54 1.80
N THR A 14 -3.78 -5.27 1.56
CA THR A 14 -3.77 -4.60 0.27
C THR A 14 -3.14 -3.22 0.43
N VAL A 15 -2.76 -2.57 -0.67
CA VAL A 15 -2.19 -1.22 -0.62
C VAL A 15 -3.16 -0.22 0.03
N PRO A 16 -4.46 -0.16 -0.32
CA PRO A 16 -5.41 0.69 0.38
C PRO A 16 -5.50 0.42 1.88
N MET A 17 -5.51 -0.85 2.30
CA MET A 17 -5.58 -1.19 3.72
C MET A 17 -4.29 -0.82 4.48
N ALA A 18 -3.12 -0.94 3.84
CA ALA A 18 -1.87 -0.47 4.41
C ALA A 18 -1.84 1.05 4.58
N VAL A 19 -2.34 1.81 3.58
CA VAL A 19 -2.50 3.27 3.66
C VAL A 19 -3.45 3.65 4.80
N GLN A 20 -4.58 2.95 4.93
CA GLN A 20 -5.55 3.19 6.00
C GLN A 20 -4.96 2.94 7.40
N GLU A 21 -4.22 1.84 7.59
CA GLU A 21 -3.54 1.57 8.85
C GLU A 21 -2.45 2.62 9.17
N CYS A 22 -1.69 3.08 8.18
CA CYS A 22 -0.75 4.19 8.36
C CYS A 22 -1.46 5.48 8.78
N LYS A 23 -2.57 5.81 8.11
CA LYS A 23 -3.40 6.98 8.42
C LYS A 23 -3.90 6.95 9.85
N GLU A 24 -4.45 5.81 10.29
CA GLU A 24 -4.95 5.64 11.66
C GLU A 24 -3.86 5.84 12.70
N ARG A 25 -2.66 5.30 12.47
CA ARG A 25 -1.51 5.48 13.37
C ARG A 25 -1.03 6.92 13.43
N LEU A 26 -0.94 7.60 12.29
CA LEU A 26 -0.53 9.01 12.23
C LEU A 26 -1.55 9.91 12.94
N LEU A 27 -2.85 9.68 12.73
CA LEU A 27 -3.91 10.39 13.43
C LEU A 27 -3.84 10.16 14.96
N GLN A 28 -3.62 8.92 15.39
CA GLN A 28 -3.42 8.59 16.81
C GLN A 28 -2.18 9.28 17.41
N ALA A 29 -1.13 9.50 16.61
CA ALA A 29 0.07 10.24 16.99
C ALA A 29 -0.09 11.77 16.91
N GLY A 30 -1.29 12.27 16.61
CA GLY A 30 -1.62 13.69 16.56
C GLY A 30 -1.22 14.40 15.27
N PHE A 31 -1.05 13.67 14.16
CA PHE A 31 -0.87 14.28 12.85
C PHE A 31 -2.21 14.75 12.28
N GLU A 32 -2.16 15.85 11.53
CA GLU A 32 -3.30 16.40 10.79
C GLU A 32 -3.24 15.95 9.32
N GLU A 33 -4.38 15.48 8.80
CA GLU A 33 -4.52 15.16 7.38
C GLU A 33 -4.70 16.45 6.57
N LEU A 34 -3.81 16.66 5.59
CA LEU A 34 -3.91 17.77 4.67
C LEU A 34 -4.56 17.30 3.36
N SER A 35 -5.57 18.03 2.91
CA SER A 35 -6.16 17.81 1.59
C SER A 35 -5.24 18.33 0.49
N GLU A 36 -5.08 17.57 -0.59
CA GLU A 36 -4.33 17.98 -1.78
C GLU A 36 -4.94 19.25 -2.40
N THR A 37 -6.26 19.40 -2.37
CA THR A 37 -7.00 20.49 -3.02
C THR A 37 -7.13 21.74 -2.16
N ALA A 38 -6.87 21.64 -0.86
CA ALA A 38 -6.96 22.77 0.07
C ALA A 38 -5.65 23.54 0.17
N ARG A 39 -5.72 24.79 0.64
CA ARG A 39 -4.54 25.56 1.05
C ARG A 39 -3.95 24.94 2.33
N TRP A 40 -2.63 24.83 2.41
CA TRP A 40 -1.95 24.32 3.61
C TRP A 40 -1.52 25.45 4.53
N GLU A 41 -1.88 25.37 5.80
CA GLU A 41 -1.46 26.30 6.86
C GLU A 41 -0.47 25.61 7.80
N ILE A 42 0.75 25.44 7.31
CA ILE A 42 1.81 24.68 8.00
C ILE A 42 2.49 25.57 9.02
N LYS A 43 2.67 25.03 10.23
CA LYS A 43 3.37 25.69 11.33
C LYS A 43 4.64 24.92 11.70
N PRO A 44 5.69 25.61 12.19
CA PRO A 44 6.82 24.93 12.84
C PRO A 44 6.33 23.97 13.92
N MET A 45 7.02 22.82 14.05
CA MET A 45 6.66 21.72 14.97
C MET A 45 5.29 21.06 14.69
N GLY A 46 4.60 21.43 13.60
CA GLY A 46 3.35 20.79 13.21
C GLY A 46 3.59 19.38 12.64
N LYS A 47 2.60 18.50 12.85
CA LYS A 47 2.61 17.11 12.39
C LYS A 47 1.52 16.96 11.32
N TYR A 48 1.92 16.63 10.09
CA TYR A 48 1.01 16.60 8.95
C TYR A 48 1.24 15.37 8.08
N PHE A 49 0.18 14.87 7.46
CA PHE A 49 0.30 13.86 6.40
C PHE A 49 -0.66 14.18 5.26
N VAL A 50 -0.34 13.65 4.08
CA VAL A 50 -1.17 13.76 2.88
C VAL A 50 -1.23 12.39 2.22
N THR A 51 -2.42 11.97 1.82
CA THR A 51 -2.62 10.75 1.05
C THR A 51 -3.11 11.12 -0.34
N LYS A 52 -2.54 10.47 -1.35
CA LYS A 52 -3.07 10.53 -2.70
C LYS A 52 -3.73 9.18 -2.96
N THR A 53 -4.97 8.96 -2.55
CA THR A 53 -5.63 7.67 -2.84
C THR A 53 -7.12 7.90 -2.96
N THR A 54 -7.72 7.39 -4.04
CA THR A 54 -9.18 7.43 -4.29
C THR A 54 -9.89 6.16 -3.87
N ALA A 55 -9.17 5.18 -3.30
CA ALA A 55 -9.76 3.91 -2.88
C ALA A 55 -10.72 4.13 -1.71
N VAL A 56 -12.02 3.98 -1.99
CA VAL A 56 -13.02 3.75 -0.96
C VAL A 56 -12.87 2.30 -0.52
N ILE A 57 -12.38 2.09 0.70
CA ILE A 57 -12.32 0.74 1.28
C ILE A 57 -13.74 0.39 1.73
N TYR A 58 -14.40 -0.47 0.96
CA TYR A 58 -15.41 -1.34 1.55
C TYR A 58 -14.66 -2.51 2.16
N GLU A 59 -14.77 -2.69 3.47
CA GLU A 59 -14.18 -3.83 4.16
C GLU A 59 -14.95 -5.11 3.77
N ILE A 60 -14.59 -5.68 2.61
CA ILE A 60 -15.08 -6.99 2.12
C ILE A 60 -14.42 -8.13 2.95
N CYS A 61 -14.12 -7.94 4.23
CA CYS A 61 -13.26 -8.87 4.98
C CYS A 61 -13.99 -10.06 5.63
N GLU A 62 -15.33 -10.08 5.74
CA GLU A 62 -16.01 -11.09 6.56
C GLU A 62 -16.61 -12.29 5.82
N LEU A 63 -16.54 -12.38 4.48
CA LEU A 63 -17.10 -13.52 3.73
C LEU A 63 -16.08 -14.60 3.33
N PHE A 64 -14.79 -14.43 3.62
CA PHE A 64 -13.70 -15.17 2.97
C PHE A 64 -13.09 -16.36 3.73
N ASP A 65 -13.71 -16.85 4.80
CA ASP A 65 -13.32 -18.16 5.39
C ASP A 65 -13.60 -19.35 4.43
N GLN A 66 -14.22 -19.11 3.26
CA GLN A 66 -14.65 -20.16 2.34
C GLN A 66 -13.86 -20.26 1.02
N LEU A 67 -12.94 -19.33 0.71
CA LEU A 67 -12.10 -19.48 -0.48
C LEU A 67 -11.08 -20.58 -0.24
N ARG A 68 -11.29 -21.71 -0.91
CA ARG A 68 -10.41 -22.87 -0.89
C ARG A 68 -9.09 -22.54 -1.59
N PRO A 69 -7.97 -23.14 -1.19
CA PRO A 69 -6.69 -22.97 -1.87
C PRO A 69 -6.84 -23.20 -3.37
N LEU A 70 -6.21 -22.35 -4.18
CA LEU A 70 -6.06 -22.57 -5.62
C LEU A 70 -5.26 -23.87 -5.79
N PRO A 71 -5.87 -24.99 -6.21
CA PRO A 71 -5.14 -26.24 -6.33
C PRO A 71 -4.13 -26.10 -7.47
N ALA A 72 -2.85 -26.18 -7.16
CA ALA A 72 -1.80 -26.29 -8.16
C ALA A 72 -2.01 -27.60 -8.93
N SER A 73 -2.57 -27.48 -10.15
CA SER A 73 -2.80 -28.56 -11.11
C SER A 73 -3.57 -29.78 -10.56
N ALA A 74 -4.91 -29.68 -10.55
CA ALA A 74 -5.65 -30.84 -11.05
C ALA A 74 -5.34 -30.92 -12.56
N PHE A 75 -4.80 -32.05 -13.03
CA PHE A 75 -4.63 -32.35 -14.45
C PHE A 75 -5.83 -31.82 -15.25
N VAL A 76 -5.64 -30.70 -15.96
CA VAL A 76 -6.68 -30.12 -16.82
C VAL A 76 -6.78 -31.05 -18.02
N MET A 77 -7.72 -32.00 -17.95
CA MET A 77 -8.33 -32.50 -19.18
C MET A 77 -8.94 -31.29 -19.88
N ASP A 78 -8.41 -30.99 -21.07
CA ASP A 78 -8.87 -29.99 -22.02
C ASP A 78 -10.40 -30.10 -22.18
N ARG A 79 -11.13 -29.32 -21.38
CA ARG A 79 -12.53 -29.03 -21.63
C ARG A 79 -12.54 -27.75 -22.43
N LYS A 80 -12.50 -27.92 -23.76
CA LYS A 80 -12.84 -26.88 -24.72
C LYS A 80 -14.12 -26.18 -24.25
N ASN A 81 -14.00 -24.93 -23.87
CA ASN A 81 -15.18 -24.08 -23.70
C ASN A 81 -15.91 -24.04 -25.05
N PRO A 82 -17.22 -24.35 -25.10
CA PRO A 82 -17.97 -24.12 -26.32
C PRO A 82 -17.85 -22.63 -26.67
N LYS A 83 -17.39 -22.35 -27.89
CA LYS A 83 -17.35 -20.99 -28.43
C LYS A 83 -18.79 -20.47 -28.43
N THR A 84 -19.11 -19.58 -27.51
CA THR A 84 -20.33 -18.79 -27.57
C THR A 84 -20.20 -17.91 -28.81
N GLU A 85 -21.11 -18.09 -29.77
CA GLU A 85 -21.17 -17.26 -30.98
C GLU A 85 -21.30 -15.79 -30.57
N ILE A 86 -20.37 -14.97 -31.06
CA ILE A 86 -20.38 -13.52 -30.88
C ILE A 86 -21.58 -12.98 -31.67
N GLN A 87 -22.66 -12.63 -30.96
CA GLN A 87 -23.80 -11.94 -31.55
C GLN A 87 -23.54 -10.43 -31.56
N SER A 88 -23.61 -9.87 -32.77
CA SER A 88 -23.74 -8.46 -33.20
C SER A 88 -23.30 -7.33 -32.27
N ASP A 89 -22.42 -6.46 -32.80
CA ASP A 89 -22.00 -5.13 -32.32
C ASP A 89 -23.18 -4.18 -32.03
N ALA A 90 -23.95 -4.45 -30.99
CA ALA A 90 -24.62 -3.41 -30.24
C ALA A 90 -23.56 -2.75 -29.35
N GLN A 91 -23.56 -1.42 -29.29
CA GLN A 91 -22.64 -0.66 -28.45
C GLN A 91 -22.90 -1.00 -26.97
N LYS A 92 -22.16 -1.99 -26.46
CA LYS A 92 -22.22 -2.45 -25.07
C LYS A 92 -21.85 -1.26 -24.18
N ASP A 93 -22.65 -1.01 -23.14
CA ASP A 93 -22.27 -0.01 -22.14
C ASP A 93 -20.94 -0.46 -21.51
N PRO A 94 -19.85 0.32 -21.60
CA PRO A 94 -18.56 -0.09 -21.06
C PRO A 94 -18.57 -0.26 -19.53
N ARG A 95 -19.63 0.18 -18.85
CA ARG A 95 -19.83 0.00 -17.40
C ARG A 95 -20.52 -1.32 -17.05
N ASP A 96 -21.03 -2.06 -18.03
CA ASP A 96 -21.68 -3.34 -17.79
C ASP A 96 -20.67 -4.48 -17.88
N ILE A 97 -20.14 -4.87 -16.71
CA ILE A 97 -19.19 -5.97 -16.56
C ILE A 97 -19.87 -7.33 -16.31
N THR A 98 -21.22 -7.39 -16.29
CA THR A 98 -21.95 -8.60 -15.86
C THR A 98 -21.71 -9.80 -16.75
N ALA A 99 -21.47 -9.57 -18.04
CA ALA A 99 -21.12 -10.60 -19.02
C ALA A 99 -19.63 -10.97 -19.02
N ASP A 100 -18.77 -10.16 -18.38
CA ASP A 100 -17.31 -10.33 -18.41
C ASP A 100 -16.82 -11.20 -17.24
N HIS A 101 -17.66 -11.41 -16.23
CA HIS A 101 -17.35 -12.21 -15.05
C HIS A 101 -18.42 -13.29 -14.79
N HIS A 102 -18.04 -14.32 -14.02
CA HIS A 102 -18.97 -15.36 -13.61
C HIS A 102 -20.01 -14.81 -12.63
N ALA A 103 -21.30 -15.09 -12.84
CA ALA A 103 -22.41 -14.56 -12.01
C ALA A 103 -22.19 -14.75 -10.50
N ASN A 104 -21.88 -15.98 -10.05
CA ASN A 104 -21.61 -16.24 -8.63
C ASN A 104 -20.47 -15.40 -8.02
N PHE A 105 -19.48 -15.00 -8.83
CA PHE A 105 -18.38 -14.16 -8.37
C PHE A 105 -18.83 -12.71 -8.21
N LEU A 106 -19.58 -12.17 -9.18
CA LEU A 106 -20.15 -10.82 -9.06
C LEU A 106 -21.17 -10.72 -7.92
N ASP A 107 -22.02 -11.73 -7.73
CA ASP A 107 -22.95 -11.77 -6.61
C ASP A 107 -22.22 -11.74 -5.27
N LEU A 108 -21.10 -12.47 -5.15
CA LEU A 108 -20.27 -12.47 -3.94
C LEU A 108 -19.69 -11.08 -3.64
N VAL A 109 -19.15 -10.41 -4.66
CA VAL A 109 -18.62 -9.05 -4.53
C VAL A 109 -19.75 -8.07 -4.19
N ALA A 110 -20.88 -8.15 -4.88
CA ALA A 110 -22.03 -7.26 -4.69
C ALA A 110 -22.60 -7.34 -3.27
N VAL A 111 -22.79 -8.56 -2.74
CA VAL A 111 -23.23 -8.78 -1.35
C VAL A 111 -22.27 -8.10 -0.36
N SER A 112 -20.97 -8.25 -0.57
CA SER A 112 -19.94 -7.72 0.33
C SER A 112 -19.81 -6.19 0.24
N ALA A 113 -20.07 -5.61 -0.93
CA ALA A 113 -20.12 -4.16 -1.15
C ALA A 113 -21.49 -3.54 -0.83
N HIS A 114 -22.43 -4.33 -0.29
CA HIS A 114 -23.80 -3.91 0.01
C HIS A 114 -24.55 -3.30 -1.19
N THR A 115 -24.36 -3.90 -2.36
CA THR A 115 -24.90 -3.44 -3.64
C THR A 115 -25.49 -4.63 -4.42
N THR A 116 -26.02 -4.39 -5.63
CA THR A 116 -26.42 -5.45 -6.57
C THR A 116 -25.39 -5.64 -7.68
N ALA A 117 -25.35 -6.83 -8.30
CA ALA A 117 -24.35 -7.16 -9.32
C ALA A 117 -24.39 -6.23 -10.55
N ASP A 118 -25.58 -5.74 -10.91
CA ASP A 118 -25.79 -4.77 -11.99
C ASP A 118 -25.31 -3.34 -11.65
N GLN A 119 -25.06 -3.06 -10.37
CA GLN A 119 -24.54 -1.79 -9.89
C GLN A 119 -23.00 -1.78 -9.77
N VAL A 120 -22.35 -2.95 -9.90
CA VAL A 120 -20.89 -3.04 -9.92
C VAL A 120 -20.39 -2.59 -11.29
N VAL A 121 -19.67 -1.46 -11.30
CA VAL A 121 -19.16 -0.85 -12.53
C VAL A 121 -17.78 -1.38 -12.92
N ASP A 122 -16.92 -1.63 -11.93
CA ASP A 122 -15.55 -2.10 -12.13
C ASP A 122 -15.03 -2.77 -10.85
N LEU A 123 -13.94 -3.52 -10.96
CA LEU A 123 -13.33 -4.30 -9.89
C LEU A 123 -11.82 -4.07 -9.83
N ASP A 124 -11.33 -3.59 -8.69
CA ASP A 124 -9.90 -3.63 -8.34
C ASP A 124 -9.74 -4.48 -7.07
N LEU A 125 -9.32 -5.74 -7.26
CA LEU A 125 -9.33 -6.76 -6.22
C LEU A 125 -7.94 -7.37 -6.05
N TYR A 126 -7.57 -7.56 -4.78
CA TYR A 126 -6.30 -8.14 -4.38
C TYR A 126 -6.55 -9.52 -3.79
N LEU A 127 -5.85 -10.52 -4.32
CA LEU A 127 -5.75 -11.82 -3.67
C LEU A 127 -4.65 -11.76 -2.61
N TYR A 128 -4.93 -12.30 -1.43
CA TYR A 128 -3.96 -12.35 -0.35
C TYR A 128 -4.06 -13.69 0.39
N ASP A 129 -2.94 -14.13 0.97
CA ASP A 129 -2.90 -15.32 1.82
C ASP A 129 -3.69 -15.07 3.12
N SER A 130 -4.67 -15.93 3.40
CA SER A 130 -5.47 -15.88 4.61
C SER A 130 -4.70 -16.33 5.85
N ASN A 131 -3.58 -17.03 5.68
CA ASN A 131 -2.69 -17.38 6.78
C ASN A 131 -2.01 -16.10 7.31
N PRO A 132 -2.17 -15.77 8.61
CA PRO A 132 -1.60 -14.55 9.15
C PRO A 132 -0.08 -14.65 9.24
N ALA A 133 0.60 -13.50 9.28
CA ALA A 133 2.01 -13.46 9.64
C ALA A 133 2.23 -14.04 11.05
N ARG A 134 3.36 -14.72 11.24
CA ARG A 134 3.74 -15.42 12.47
C ARG A 134 5.21 -15.20 12.79
N ILE A 135 5.51 -15.29 14.07
CA ILE A 135 6.88 -15.50 14.55
C ILE A 135 7.17 -17.00 14.46
N GLY A 136 8.37 -17.36 13.98
CA GLY A 136 8.80 -18.74 13.79
C GLY A 136 10.31 -18.90 13.99
N GLY A 137 10.80 -20.12 13.77
CA GLY A 137 12.14 -20.53 14.19
C GLY A 137 12.11 -21.20 15.57
N ILE A 138 13.13 -21.99 15.89
CA ILE A 138 13.19 -22.71 17.18
C ILE A 138 13.37 -21.73 18.36
N HIS A 139 13.87 -20.53 18.08
CA HIS A 139 14.09 -19.46 19.04
C HIS A 139 13.22 -18.23 18.82
N ASP A 140 12.11 -18.35 18.09
CA ASP A 140 11.22 -17.23 17.78
C ASP A 140 11.96 -16.07 17.07
N GLU A 141 12.92 -16.42 16.22
CA GLU A 141 13.92 -15.50 15.64
C GLU A 141 13.56 -14.97 14.24
N PHE A 142 12.50 -15.51 13.62
CA PHE A 142 12.07 -15.14 12.28
C PHE A 142 10.63 -14.65 12.26
N ILE A 143 10.33 -13.75 11.32
CA ILE A 143 8.96 -13.38 10.96
C ILE A 143 8.67 -13.98 9.59
N THR A 144 7.57 -14.72 9.48
CA THR A 144 7.09 -15.31 8.23
C THR A 144 5.69 -14.79 7.92
N GLY A 145 5.45 -14.36 6.69
CA GLY A 145 4.15 -13.89 6.25
C GLY A 145 4.21 -13.37 4.82
N ALA A 146 3.05 -13.11 4.22
CA ALA A 146 2.96 -12.46 2.92
C ALA A 146 3.28 -10.97 3.02
N ARG A 147 3.74 -10.37 1.91
CA ARG A 147 3.92 -8.91 1.73
C ARG A 147 4.93 -8.28 2.71
N LEU A 148 5.88 -9.05 3.23
CA LEU A 148 6.99 -8.47 4.01
C LEU A 148 7.72 -7.41 3.18
N ASP A 149 7.89 -7.75 1.90
CA ASP A 149 8.27 -6.83 0.83
C ASP A 149 7.05 -6.00 0.39
N ASN A 150 7.00 -4.67 0.58
CA ASN A 150 7.87 -3.86 1.46
C ASN A 150 7.07 -3.23 2.63
N LEU A 151 6.07 -3.95 3.17
CA LEU A 151 5.33 -3.48 4.35
C LEU A 151 6.23 -3.37 5.58
N VAL A 152 7.30 -4.16 5.67
CA VAL A 152 8.27 -4.04 6.75
C VAL A 152 9.03 -2.71 6.65
N GLY A 153 9.49 -2.34 5.45
CA GLY A 153 10.12 -1.03 5.20
C GLY A 153 9.17 0.13 5.48
N THR A 154 7.92 0.02 5.04
CA THR A 154 6.89 1.03 5.31
C THR A 154 6.61 1.20 6.80
N TYR A 155 6.45 0.09 7.53
CA TYR A 155 6.26 0.11 8.99
C TYR A 155 7.45 0.74 9.70
N THR A 156 8.67 0.32 9.36
CA THR A 156 9.89 0.79 10.04
C THR A 156 10.16 2.27 9.75
N ALA A 157 9.92 2.75 8.52
CA ALA A 157 10.03 4.17 8.19
C ALA A 157 9.02 5.03 8.98
N MET A 158 7.76 4.58 9.08
CA MET A 158 6.74 5.24 9.88
C MET A 158 7.09 5.23 11.37
N GLN A 159 7.48 4.07 11.92
CA GLN A 159 7.84 3.97 13.33
C GLN A 159 9.08 4.81 13.66
N GLY A 160 10.10 4.81 12.82
CA GLY A 160 11.26 5.67 12.98
C GLY A 160 10.88 7.15 13.01
N LEU A 161 9.94 7.59 12.14
CA LEU A 161 9.40 8.94 12.20
C LEU A 161 8.68 9.20 13.52
N LEU A 162 7.77 8.33 13.94
CA LEU A 162 6.99 8.48 15.18
C LEU A 162 7.89 8.50 16.42
N GLU A 163 8.84 7.59 16.52
CA GLU A 163 9.80 7.51 17.61
C GLU A 163 10.67 8.77 17.69
N SER A 164 11.05 9.34 16.54
CA SER A 164 11.80 10.59 16.48
C SER A 164 11.03 11.78 17.08
N LEU A 165 9.70 11.68 17.19
CA LEU A 165 8.79 12.72 17.69
C LEU A 165 8.33 12.48 19.12
N THR A 166 8.88 11.48 19.82
CA THR A 166 8.47 11.15 21.21
C THR A 166 9.00 12.15 22.25
N ASP A 167 10.09 12.84 21.93
CA ASP A 167 10.68 13.87 22.78
C ASP A 167 10.73 15.20 22.04
N ASP A 168 9.82 16.11 22.39
CA ASP A 168 9.72 17.45 21.77
C ASP A 168 11.02 18.26 21.88
N ARG A 169 11.89 17.94 22.85
CA ARG A 169 13.21 18.59 22.98
C ARG A 169 14.10 18.34 21.77
N LEU A 170 13.91 17.21 21.08
CA LEU A 170 14.63 16.87 19.86
C LEU A 170 14.17 17.72 18.65
N LEU A 171 13.09 18.50 18.78
CA LEU A 171 12.55 19.35 17.73
C LEU A 171 12.83 20.84 17.93
N LEU A 172 13.20 21.26 19.16
CA LEU A 172 13.35 22.68 19.50
C LEU A 172 14.41 23.41 18.65
N ASP A 173 15.52 22.73 18.36
CA ASP A 173 16.62 23.26 17.55
C ASP A 173 16.77 22.54 16.20
N ASP A 174 15.79 21.69 15.83
CA ASP A 174 15.83 20.98 14.56
C ASP A 174 15.31 21.87 13.43
N ILE A 175 16.23 22.28 12.56
CA ILE A 175 15.92 23.09 11.39
C ILE A 175 15.38 22.26 10.21
N ASN A 176 15.33 20.93 10.34
CA ASN A 176 14.98 20.03 9.26
C ASN A 176 13.50 19.64 9.27
N ILE A 177 13.00 19.27 8.09
CA ILE A 177 11.72 18.57 7.96
C ILE A 177 12.01 17.08 7.96
N ARG A 178 11.40 16.36 8.91
CA ARG A 178 11.43 14.89 8.94
C ARG A 178 10.25 14.35 8.15
N MET A 179 10.52 13.48 7.19
CA MET A 179 9.51 12.95 6.28
C MET A 179 9.69 11.44 6.11
N ALA A 180 8.59 10.70 6.17
CA ALA A 180 8.49 9.33 5.69
C ALA A 180 7.55 9.34 4.47
N ALA A 181 7.94 8.66 3.40
CA ALA A 181 7.15 8.54 2.18
C ALA A 181 7.02 7.06 1.83
N ALA A 182 5.80 6.64 1.47
CA ALA A 182 5.50 5.30 0.99
C ALA A 182 4.82 5.43 -0.37
N PHE A 183 5.24 4.59 -1.31
CA PHE A 183 4.82 4.64 -2.71
C PHE A 183 4.09 3.36 -3.10
N ASP A 184 3.17 3.47 -4.04
CA ASP A 184 2.52 2.31 -4.67
C ASP A 184 3.26 1.95 -5.98
N ASN A 185 2.94 0.79 -6.53
CA ASN A 185 3.35 0.37 -7.88
C ASN A 185 4.87 0.31 -8.10
N GLU A 186 5.66 0.15 -7.03
CA GLU A 186 7.10 -0.08 -7.10
C GLU A 186 7.37 -1.33 -7.96
N GLU A 187 6.66 -2.42 -7.66
CA GLU A 187 6.74 -3.74 -8.32
C GLU A 187 6.48 -3.73 -9.84
N VAL A 188 5.91 -2.64 -10.35
CA VAL A 188 5.61 -2.45 -11.79
C VAL A 188 6.34 -1.25 -12.40
N GLY A 189 7.34 -0.71 -11.70
CA GLY A 189 8.25 0.33 -12.19
C GLY A 189 7.94 1.76 -11.76
N SER A 190 7.02 1.97 -10.81
CA SER A 190 6.74 3.28 -10.17
C SER A 190 6.21 4.41 -11.08
N GLN A 191 5.85 4.12 -12.33
CA GLN A 191 5.43 5.11 -13.34
C GLN A 191 3.93 5.48 -13.29
N THR A 192 3.30 5.33 -12.14
CA THR A 192 1.90 5.67 -11.94
C THR A 192 1.77 7.02 -11.24
N ALA A 193 0.53 7.53 -11.12
CA ALA A 193 0.27 8.73 -10.31
C ALA A 193 0.62 8.54 -8.82
N MET A 194 0.76 7.29 -8.39
CA MET A 194 0.99 6.85 -7.01
C MET A 194 2.39 6.30 -6.74
N GLY A 195 3.15 6.05 -7.81
CA GLY A 195 4.51 5.57 -7.70
C GLY A 195 5.54 6.66 -7.44
N ALA A 196 6.75 6.19 -7.13
CA ALA A 196 7.88 7.03 -6.79
C ALA A 196 8.34 7.94 -7.96
N GLN A 197 8.05 7.59 -9.22
CA GLN A 197 8.36 8.43 -10.37
C GLN A 197 7.29 9.50 -10.65
N SER A 198 6.24 9.57 -9.83
CA SER A 198 5.26 10.65 -9.92
C SER A 198 5.83 11.97 -9.42
N SER A 199 5.29 13.09 -9.91
CA SER A 199 5.64 14.42 -9.41
C SER A 199 5.05 14.72 -8.02
N PHE A 200 4.34 13.79 -7.39
CA PHE A 200 3.61 14.06 -6.16
C PHE A 200 4.53 14.49 -5.02
N THR A 201 5.62 13.75 -4.79
CA THR A 201 6.60 14.09 -3.74
C THR A 201 7.22 15.46 -3.98
N GLU A 202 7.59 15.76 -5.23
CA GLU A 202 8.10 17.09 -5.58
C GLU A 202 7.07 18.19 -5.27
N TYR A 203 5.80 17.98 -5.61
CA TYR A 203 4.73 18.94 -5.31
C TYR A 203 4.55 19.14 -3.80
N VAL A 204 4.60 18.07 -3.01
CA VAL A 204 4.55 18.15 -1.54
C VAL A 204 5.72 19.00 -1.03
N LEU A 205 6.95 18.67 -1.42
CA LEU A 205 8.15 19.39 -0.99
C LEU A 205 8.15 20.87 -1.41
N ARG A 206 7.71 21.19 -2.63
CA ARG A 206 7.55 22.59 -3.09
C ARG A 206 6.51 23.35 -2.27
N ARG A 207 5.42 22.69 -1.86
CA ARG A 207 4.41 23.30 -0.98
C ARG A 207 4.94 23.54 0.44
N LEU A 208 5.77 22.63 0.97
CA LEU A 208 6.48 22.84 2.24
C LEU A 208 7.42 24.05 2.15
N ALA A 209 8.07 24.25 1.01
CA ALA A 209 8.99 25.37 0.77
C ALA A 209 8.29 26.70 0.40
N ALA A 210 6.97 26.70 0.14
CA ALA A 210 6.25 27.86 -0.44
C ALA A 210 6.22 29.11 0.46
N GLY A 211 6.57 28.99 1.75
CA GLY A 211 6.74 30.12 2.66
C GLY A 211 8.13 30.76 2.65
N GLY A 212 9.09 30.18 1.93
CA GLY A 212 10.46 30.66 1.84
C GLY A 212 10.72 31.62 0.68
N GLU A 213 12.00 31.92 0.43
CA GLU A 213 12.44 32.69 -0.74
C GLU A 213 12.23 31.91 -2.05
N ALA A 214 12.37 32.59 -3.20
CA ALA A 214 12.06 32.03 -4.51
C ALA A 214 12.79 30.71 -4.84
N CYS A 215 13.98 30.48 -4.27
CA CYS A 215 14.80 29.27 -4.47
C CYS A 215 14.81 28.33 -3.26
N ALA A 216 13.90 28.51 -2.30
CA ALA A 216 13.93 27.77 -1.03
C ALA A 216 13.86 26.25 -1.22
N PHE A 217 13.11 25.78 -2.23
CA PHE A 217 13.04 24.35 -2.56
C PHE A 217 14.39 23.83 -3.05
N GLU A 218 15.00 24.49 -4.03
CA GLU A 218 16.27 24.09 -4.64
C GLU A 218 17.41 24.09 -3.60
N GLU A 219 17.46 25.08 -2.72
CA GLU A 219 18.42 25.13 -1.62
C GLU A 219 18.17 24.06 -0.54
N ALA A 220 16.92 23.74 -0.25
CA ALA A 220 16.57 22.67 0.69
C ALA A 220 16.98 21.31 0.15
N ILE A 221 16.69 21.02 -1.12
CA ILE A 221 17.07 19.76 -1.78
C ILE A 221 18.58 19.51 -1.70
N GLY A 222 19.41 20.52 -1.95
CA GLY A 222 20.88 20.39 -1.85
C GLY A 222 21.40 20.10 -0.43
N ARG A 223 20.58 20.26 0.60
CA ARG A 223 20.90 19.97 2.02
C ARG A 223 20.19 18.71 2.54
N SER A 224 19.34 18.09 1.73
CA SER A 224 18.54 16.93 2.12
C SER A 224 19.26 15.61 1.88
N ILE A 225 18.86 14.59 2.63
CA ILE A 225 19.21 13.19 2.40
C ILE A 225 17.95 12.37 2.20
N LEU A 226 17.98 11.42 1.27
CA LEU A 226 16.95 10.41 1.09
C LEU A 226 17.51 9.05 1.44
N VAL A 227 16.85 8.37 2.38
CA VAL A 227 17.11 6.96 2.67
C VAL A 227 16.00 6.16 2.01
N SER A 228 16.33 5.46 0.92
CA SER A 228 15.42 4.51 0.28
C SER A 228 15.57 3.18 1.00
N ALA A 229 14.51 2.73 1.67
CA ALA A 229 14.51 1.49 2.43
C ALA A 229 13.66 0.43 1.74
N ASP A 230 14.29 -0.66 1.33
CA ASP A 230 13.64 -1.82 0.75
C ASP A 230 14.19 -3.12 1.33
N GLN A 231 13.48 -4.23 1.15
CA GLN A 231 13.99 -5.52 1.55
C GLN A 231 15.23 -5.89 0.73
N ALA A 232 16.17 -6.56 1.40
CA ALA A 232 17.39 -7.07 0.78
C ALA A 232 17.40 -8.60 0.85
N HIS A 233 18.13 -9.21 -0.08
CA HIS A 233 18.28 -10.66 -0.11
C HIS A 233 19.34 -11.11 0.90
N ALA A 234 18.90 -11.74 1.99
CA ALA A 234 19.81 -12.47 2.87
C ALA A 234 20.47 -13.64 2.12
N ALA A 235 21.72 -13.97 2.48
CA ALA A 235 22.46 -15.07 1.86
C ALA A 235 21.72 -16.39 2.06
N HIS A 236 21.20 -16.96 0.97
CA HIS A 236 20.42 -18.17 1.03
C HIS A 236 21.34 -19.41 1.10
N PRO A 237 21.29 -20.21 2.18
CA PRO A 237 22.26 -21.30 2.40
C PRO A 237 22.21 -22.41 1.32
N ASN A 238 21.04 -22.64 0.71
CA ASN A 238 20.89 -23.59 -0.40
C ASN A 238 21.31 -23.04 -1.78
N TYR A 239 21.56 -21.74 -1.90
CA TYR A 239 21.84 -21.04 -3.17
C TYR A 239 22.97 -20.01 -2.98
N SER A 240 24.06 -20.43 -2.33
CA SER A 240 25.17 -19.54 -2.00
C SER A 240 25.84 -18.91 -3.22
N ASP A 241 25.73 -19.53 -4.39
CA ASP A 241 26.24 -19.05 -5.67
C ASP A 241 25.50 -17.83 -6.23
N GLN A 242 24.31 -17.51 -5.71
CA GLN A 242 23.52 -16.34 -6.08
C GLN A 242 23.91 -15.07 -5.28
N HIS A 243 24.91 -15.17 -4.40
CA HIS A 243 25.36 -14.07 -3.56
C HIS A 243 26.86 -13.79 -3.78
N GLU A 244 27.24 -12.52 -3.68
CA GLU A 244 28.65 -12.15 -3.63
C GLU A 244 29.29 -12.70 -2.35
N VAL A 245 30.53 -13.19 -2.49
CA VAL A 245 31.31 -13.71 -1.36
C VAL A 245 32.12 -12.55 -0.78
N ASP A 246 31.98 -12.32 0.53
CA ASP A 246 32.77 -11.33 1.29
C ASP A 246 34.29 -11.56 1.19
#